data_AF-A0A8X6SQY6-F1
#
_entry.id   AF-A0A8X6SQY6-F1
#
_cell.length_a   1.000
_cell.length_b   1.000
_cell.length_c   1.000
_cell.angle_alpha   90.00
_cell.angle_beta   90.00
_cell.angle_gamma   90.00
#
_symmetry.space_group_name_H-M   'P 1'
#
loop_
_entity.id
_entity.type
_entity.pdbx_description
1 polymer ?
#
loop_
_entity_poly.entity_id
_entity_poly.type
_entity_poly.pdbx_seq_one_letter_code
_entity_poly.pdbx_strand_id
1 'polypeptide(L)'
;MSVSSSMRSTSRDFLEVSSHNKDTSVWLCAERHGGIICVWRRMFFTSLDVPSSAFPLLTSLQAVAVRIHSTSLITVCCLYLPPNAIINQQDLNNLVDQLHAPLVILGDFNGHSTLWGSVKTNPRGRQIEQVLSDHCLCLLNNNEPTYFHEPTRSFHTLDLAICSPSLFPNLNLSVEKDLYNSDHFPVILSHDSDTGGKTFPPTYSYSRADWALFTQLAVIPDAMFKTERVDTAVQEVTNVLIAAADLSIPKVSSHSFQRYKPWWNTDCQTAYKNQRKLWGIFRRYPTTENLLAFKKAKANARRVKRQSQKQSWIRYVSSLTSSTSSKQLWKKVKAANGIYREFSFPILQTSNLVFSSPDEIANILGETFQSVSSTASYNSRFLEIKRQAERTPVNFSTRSFFPYNCNFTMTELKKALVQAHNTSPGPDGITYTMLRHLNPPQGAHLL
;
A
#
# COMPACT_ATOMS: atom_id res chain seq x y z
N MET A 1 -33.66 28.98 0.52
CA MET A 1 -33.42 27.55 0.22
C MET A 1 -31.92 27.31 0.18
N SER A 2 -31.33 27.05 1.34
CA SER A 2 -29.88 26.93 1.55
C SER A 2 -29.50 25.45 1.62
N VAL A 3 -28.72 24.98 0.65
CA VAL A 3 -28.14 23.63 0.65
C VAL A 3 -26.77 23.71 1.33
N SER A 4 -26.66 23.18 2.55
CA SER A 4 -25.39 23.06 3.27
C SER A 4 -24.59 21.87 2.71
N SER A 5 -23.53 22.13 1.95
CA SER A 5 -22.60 21.12 1.45
C SER A 5 -21.44 20.89 2.43
N SER A 6 -21.61 19.91 3.33
CA SER A 6 -20.53 19.37 4.16
C SER A 6 -19.67 18.41 3.32
N MET A 7 -18.58 18.90 2.72
CA MET A 7 -17.58 18.08 2.02
C MET A 7 -16.63 17.40 3.03
N ARG A 8 -16.76 16.08 3.19
CA ARG A 8 -15.80 15.22 3.93
C ARG A 8 -14.72 14.70 2.97
N SER A 9 -13.48 15.14 3.18
CA SER A 9 -12.27 14.65 2.53
C SER A 9 -11.46 13.82 3.53
N THR A 10 -11.37 12.51 3.34
CA THR A 10 -10.39 11.64 4.01
C THR A 10 -9.90 10.58 3.02
N SER A 11 -8.61 10.25 3.10
CA SER A 11 -7.86 9.23 2.36
C SER A 11 -8.66 7.94 2.16
N ARG A 12 -8.79 7.45 0.92
CA ARG A 12 -9.59 6.26 0.56
C ARG A 12 -8.79 5.33 -0.37
N ASP A 13 -7.74 4.69 0.14
CA ASP A 13 -7.07 3.57 -0.56
C ASP A 13 -7.19 2.30 0.30
N PHE A 14 -8.45 1.92 0.55
CA PHE A 14 -8.80 0.77 1.37
C PHE A 14 -10.14 0.20 0.87
N LEU A 15 -10.31 -1.13 0.92
CA LEU A 15 -11.60 -1.77 0.67
C LEU A 15 -12.60 -1.38 1.77
N GLU A 16 -13.72 -0.77 1.38
CA GLU A 16 -14.81 -0.37 2.28
C GLU A 16 -15.82 -1.52 2.41
N VAL A 17 -15.93 -2.09 3.61
CA VAL A 17 -17.05 -2.95 4.01
C VAL A 17 -17.90 -2.14 5.00
N SER A 18 -19.00 -1.55 4.54
CA SER A 18 -19.79 -0.56 5.32
C SER A 18 -21.09 -1.11 5.91
N SER A 19 -21.48 -0.59 7.09
CA SER A 19 -22.85 -0.60 7.61
C SER A 19 -23.32 0.82 7.93
N HIS A 20 -24.62 1.09 7.75
CA HIS A 20 -25.22 2.43 7.72
C HIS A 20 -25.25 3.13 9.11
N ASN A 21 -24.27 3.98 9.45
CA ASN A 21 -24.49 5.27 10.14
C ASN A 21 -23.19 6.07 10.30
N LYS A 22 -23.24 7.39 10.09
CA LYS A 22 -22.06 8.28 10.05
C LYS A 22 -22.04 9.22 11.26
N ASP A 23 -21.24 8.91 12.26
CA ASP A 23 -20.40 9.88 13.00
C ASP A 23 -19.53 9.17 14.06
N THR A 24 -18.38 9.79 14.39
CA THR A 24 -17.40 9.53 15.48
C THR A 24 -16.17 8.63 15.23
N SER A 25 -15.03 9.00 15.84
CA SER A 25 -13.63 8.59 15.52
C SER A 25 -13.04 7.45 16.36
N VAL A 26 -12.24 6.57 15.72
CA VAL A 26 -11.25 5.63 16.30
C VAL A 26 -10.04 5.55 15.34
N TRP A 27 -8.81 5.34 15.82
CA TRP A 27 -7.59 5.25 15.00
C TRP A 27 -6.87 3.92 15.25
N LEU A 28 -6.53 3.20 14.18
CA LEU A 28 -5.45 2.22 14.15
C LEU A 28 -4.39 2.71 13.18
N CYS A 29 -3.13 2.65 13.62
CA CYS A 29 -1.97 3.01 12.82
C CYS A 29 -1.16 1.72 12.62
N ALA A 30 -0.67 1.47 11.42
CA ALA A 30 0.30 0.42 11.16
C ALA A 30 1.36 1.00 10.22
N GLU A 31 2.55 1.27 10.75
CA GLU A 31 3.81 1.43 10.04
C GLU A 31 4.89 1.05 11.08
N ARG A 32 5.69 -0.01 10.93
CA ARG A 32 6.48 -0.41 9.76
C ARG A 32 6.57 -1.94 9.67
N HIS A 33 6.40 -2.44 8.43
CA HIS A 33 6.68 -3.81 7.94
C HIS A 33 5.52 -4.81 8.09
N GLY A 34 4.86 -5.12 6.96
CA GLY A 34 4.09 -6.34 6.75
C GLY A 34 2.71 -6.46 7.40
N GLY A 35 1.70 -5.72 6.90
CA GLY A 35 0.28 -5.96 7.20
C GLY A 35 -0.39 -4.79 7.93
N ILE A 36 -1.49 -4.25 7.37
CA ILE A 36 -2.26 -3.13 7.95
C ILE A 36 -3.70 -3.57 8.17
N ILE A 37 -4.19 -3.38 9.39
CA ILE A 37 -5.62 -3.45 9.74
C ILE A 37 -5.96 -2.14 10.45
N CYS A 38 -6.68 -1.27 9.76
CA CYS A 38 -7.23 -0.08 10.37
C CYS A 38 -8.69 -0.32 10.72
N VAL A 39 -9.03 -0.29 12.01
CA VAL A 39 -10.43 -0.33 12.46
C VAL A 39 -10.91 1.10 12.72
N TRP A 40 -11.94 1.50 12.00
CA TRP A 40 -12.69 2.72 12.31
C TRP A 40 -14.13 2.34 12.61
N ARG A 41 -14.48 2.26 13.91
CA ARG A 41 -15.82 2.13 14.55
C ARG A 41 -16.85 1.13 13.98
N ARG A 42 -16.96 0.95 12.65
CA ARG A 42 -17.81 0.04 11.86
C ARG A 42 -17.22 -0.37 10.48
N MET A 43 -15.98 -0.03 10.17
CA MET A 43 -15.35 -0.31 8.88
C MET A 43 -13.94 -0.86 9.06
N PHE A 44 -13.64 -1.92 8.30
CA PHE A 44 -12.29 -2.36 8.04
C PHE A 44 -11.72 -1.63 6.85
N PHE A 45 -10.41 -1.42 6.93
CA PHE A 45 -9.62 -0.89 5.86
C PHE A 45 -8.39 -1.77 5.71
N THR A 46 -8.41 -2.63 4.69
CA THR A 46 -7.25 -3.46 4.32
C THR A 46 -6.43 -2.73 3.26
N SER A 47 -5.10 -2.79 3.37
CA SER A 47 -4.26 -2.29 2.27
C SER A 47 -4.62 -3.05 1.00
N LEU A 48 -4.68 -2.35 -0.14
CA LEU A 48 -4.87 -2.98 -1.45
C LEU A 48 -3.74 -3.97 -1.79
N ASP A 49 -2.63 -3.89 -1.05
CA ASP A 49 -1.46 -4.77 -1.18
C ASP A 49 -1.64 -6.12 -0.48
N VAL A 50 -2.67 -6.29 0.36
CA VAL A 50 -2.91 -7.54 1.10
C VAL A 50 -4.26 -8.13 0.67
N PRO A 51 -4.28 -9.28 -0.01
CA PRO A 51 -5.50 -9.94 -0.42
C PRO A 51 -6.42 -10.23 0.77
N SER A 52 -7.68 -9.80 0.66
CA SER A 52 -8.66 -9.91 1.76
C SER A 52 -10.08 -10.12 1.25
N SER A 53 -10.91 -10.79 2.05
CA SER A 53 -12.34 -10.99 1.79
C SER A 53 -13.17 -10.72 3.04
N ALA A 54 -14.42 -10.27 2.86
CA ALA A 54 -15.35 -10.08 3.96
C ALA A 54 -15.71 -11.44 4.59
N PHE A 55 -15.77 -11.50 5.92
CA PHE A 55 -16.22 -12.68 6.66
C PHE A 55 -17.59 -12.36 7.28
N PRO A 56 -18.69 -12.96 6.78
CA PRO A 56 -20.03 -12.66 7.26
C PRO A 56 -20.20 -13.16 8.69
N LEU A 57 -20.80 -12.32 9.54
CA LEU A 57 -21.11 -12.63 10.94
C LEU A 57 -22.62 -12.61 11.15
N LEU A 58 -23.13 -13.59 11.88
CA LEU A 58 -24.51 -13.64 12.39
C LEU A 58 -24.49 -13.24 13.86
N THR A 59 -24.47 -11.93 14.12
CA THR A 59 -24.42 -11.38 15.47
C THR A 59 -25.22 -10.09 15.59
N SER A 60 -25.79 -9.85 16.77
CA SER A 60 -26.41 -8.58 17.16
C SER A 60 -25.38 -7.56 17.66
N LEU A 61 -24.14 -8.02 17.93
CA LEU A 61 -23.05 -7.18 18.39
C LEU A 61 -22.54 -6.28 17.26
N GLN A 62 -21.95 -5.13 17.62
CA GLN A 62 -21.32 -4.26 16.64
C GLN A 62 -19.94 -4.83 16.29
N ALA A 63 -19.97 -5.85 15.43
CA ALA A 63 -18.78 -6.54 14.96
C ALA A 63 -18.75 -6.61 13.43
N VAL A 64 -17.54 -6.54 12.89
CA VAL A 64 -17.27 -6.86 11.47
C VAL A 64 -16.09 -7.82 11.47
N ALA A 65 -15.99 -8.71 10.48
CA ALA A 65 -14.82 -9.55 10.31
C ALA A 65 -14.35 -9.59 8.86
N VAL A 66 -13.05 -9.78 8.69
CA VAL A 66 -12.39 -9.95 7.40
C VAL A 66 -11.42 -11.12 7.50
N ARG A 67 -11.23 -11.81 6.38
CA ARG A 67 -10.14 -12.78 6.23
C ARG A 67 -9.02 -12.14 5.43
N ILE A 68 -7.81 -12.27 5.94
CA ILE A 68 -6.61 -11.65 5.37
C ILE A 68 -5.61 -12.75 5.05
N HIS A 69 -5.09 -12.74 3.82
CA HIS A 69 -3.99 -13.60 3.40
C HIS A 69 -2.68 -12.85 3.56
N SER A 70 -1.92 -13.20 4.60
CA SER A 70 -0.53 -12.76 4.79
C SER A 70 0.39 -13.93 4.44
N THR A 71 1.17 -14.43 5.40
CA THR A 71 1.90 -15.72 5.32
C THR A 71 0.98 -16.92 5.54
N SER A 72 -0.12 -16.72 6.28
CA SER A 72 -1.21 -17.68 6.50
C SER A 72 -2.56 -16.94 6.48
N LEU A 73 -3.65 -17.71 6.41
CA LEU A 73 -5.00 -17.17 6.41
C LEU A 73 -5.44 -16.84 7.84
N ILE A 74 -5.61 -15.55 8.14
CA ILE A 74 -5.99 -15.07 9.47
C ILE A 74 -7.36 -14.41 9.41
N THR A 75 -8.23 -14.71 10.37
CA THR A 75 -9.53 -14.03 10.53
C THR A 75 -9.36 -12.87 11.50
N VAL A 76 -9.74 -11.67 11.10
CA VAL A 76 -9.65 -10.49 11.97
C VAL A 76 -11.03 -9.91 12.19
N CYS A 77 -11.39 -9.81 13.46
CA CYS A 77 -12.67 -9.27 13.93
C CYS A 77 -12.47 -7.94 14.63
N CYS A 78 -13.28 -6.96 14.27
CA CYS A 78 -13.39 -5.67 14.91
C CYS A 78 -14.62 -5.75 15.79
N LEU A 79 -14.48 -5.47 17.07
CA LEU A 79 -15.58 -5.46 18.01
C LEU A 79 -15.69 -4.10 18.70
N TYR A 80 -16.89 -3.53 18.68
CA TYR A 80 -17.23 -2.38 19.51
C TYR A 80 -18.35 -2.75 20.48
N LEU A 81 -18.07 -2.63 21.77
CA LEU A 81 -19.05 -2.83 22.83
C LEU A 81 -19.41 -1.46 23.42
N PRO A 82 -20.64 -0.94 23.19
CA PRO A 82 -21.03 0.35 23.74
C PRO A 82 -20.98 0.35 25.29
N PRO A 83 -20.54 1.45 25.93
CA PRO A 83 -20.26 1.47 27.37
C PRO A 83 -21.48 1.16 28.25
N ASN A 84 -22.67 1.54 27.80
CA ASN A 84 -23.92 1.35 28.55
C ASN A 84 -24.78 0.19 28.01
N ALA A 85 -24.25 -0.60 27.07
CA ALA A 85 -25.00 -1.72 26.51
C ALA A 85 -24.98 -2.94 27.44
N ILE A 86 -26.14 -3.54 27.64
CA ILE A 86 -26.26 -4.86 28.26
C ILE A 86 -25.87 -5.88 27.19
N ILE A 87 -24.81 -6.65 27.44
CA ILE A 87 -24.27 -7.64 26.51
C ILE A 87 -24.40 -8.99 27.18
N ASN A 88 -25.04 -9.93 26.49
CA ASN A 88 -25.16 -11.30 26.95
C ASN A 88 -23.83 -12.05 26.74
N GLN A 89 -23.43 -12.87 27.71
CA GLN A 89 -22.25 -13.72 27.59
C GLN A 89 -22.36 -14.67 26.38
N GLN A 90 -23.55 -15.21 26.12
CA GLN A 90 -23.76 -16.12 25.00
C GLN A 90 -23.55 -15.44 23.65
N ASP A 91 -23.89 -14.15 23.50
CA ASP A 91 -23.67 -13.41 22.26
C ASP A 91 -22.18 -13.21 21.97
N LEU A 92 -21.37 -13.02 23.02
CA LEU A 92 -19.92 -12.94 22.89
C LEU A 92 -19.31 -14.29 22.53
N ASN A 93 -19.75 -15.37 23.20
CA ASN A 93 -19.30 -16.72 22.89
C ASN A 93 -19.65 -17.12 21.45
N ASN A 94 -20.91 -16.92 21.05
CA ASN A 94 -21.38 -17.17 19.69
C ASN A 94 -20.60 -16.35 18.65
N LEU A 95 -20.18 -15.12 18.97
CA LEU A 95 -19.34 -14.33 18.07
C LEU A 95 -17.97 -14.98 17.89
N VAL A 96 -17.33 -15.42 18.97
CA VAL A 96 -16.00 -16.06 18.90
C VAL A 96 -16.07 -17.41 18.18
N ASP A 97 -17.09 -18.22 18.48
CA ASP A 97 -17.32 -19.53 17.84
C ASP A 97 -17.49 -19.44 16.31
N GLN A 98 -17.99 -18.31 15.81
CA GLN A 98 -18.12 -18.06 14.37
C GLN A 98 -16.79 -17.75 13.69
N LEU A 99 -15.76 -17.29 14.42
CA LEU A 99 -14.50 -16.85 13.84
C LEU A 99 -13.56 -18.04 13.60
N HIS A 100 -13.10 -18.21 12.36
CA HIS A 100 -12.15 -19.28 12.05
C HIS A 100 -10.75 -18.96 12.59
N ALA A 101 -10.20 -19.83 13.43
CA ALA A 101 -8.80 -19.77 13.85
C ALA A 101 -7.83 -19.99 12.66
N PRO A 102 -6.62 -19.40 12.66
CA PRO A 102 -6.13 -18.43 13.64
C PRO A 102 -6.85 -17.08 13.53
N LEU A 103 -7.19 -16.47 14.67
CA LEU A 103 -7.99 -15.25 14.74
C LEU A 103 -7.34 -14.14 15.56
N VAL A 104 -7.72 -12.90 15.25
CA VAL A 104 -7.41 -11.70 16.03
C VAL A 104 -8.70 -10.90 16.24
N ILE A 105 -9.00 -10.49 17.47
CA ILE A 105 -10.11 -9.61 17.82
C ILE A 105 -9.53 -8.29 18.35
N LEU A 106 -9.93 -7.18 17.74
CA LEU A 106 -9.48 -5.83 18.08
C LEU A 106 -10.70 -4.92 18.30
N GLY A 107 -10.58 -3.94 19.18
CA GLY A 107 -11.52 -2.82 19.22
C GLY A 107 -11.76 -2.28 20.61
N ASP A 108 -12.82 -1.49 20.77
CA ASP A 108 -13.17 -0.82 22.02
C ASP A 108 -14.23 -1.63 22.78
N PHE A 109 -13.81 -2.23 23.88
CA PHE A 109 -14.61 -3.15 24.67
C PHE A 109 -15.36 -2.45 25.81
N ASN A 110 -15.02 -1.19 26.12
CA ASN A 110 -15.55 -0.44 27.27
C ASN A 110 -15.59 -1.27 28.59
N GLY A 111 -14.63 -2.18 28.76
CA GLY A 111 -14.50 -3.07 29.90
C GLY A 111 -13.29 -2.73 30.75
N HIS A 112 -13.43 -2.79 32.07
CA HIS A 112 -12.34 -2.57 33.00
C HIS A 112 -11.96 -3.88 33.66
N SER A 113 -10.68 -4.25 33.59
CA SER A 113 -10.09 -5.37 34.30
C SER A 113 -8.65 -5.05 34.71
N THR A 114 -8.25 -5.58 35.86
CA THR A 114 -6.85 -5.61 36.30
C THR A 114 -5.94 -6.36 35.33
N LEU A 115 -6.48 -7.29 34.52
CA LEU A 115 -5.74 -8.09 33.53
C LEU A 115 -5.12 -7.23 32.41
N TRP A 116 -5.75 -6.11 32.05
CA TRP A 116 -5.23 -5.12 31.09
C TRP A 116 -4.96 -3.76 31.74
N GLY A 117 -4.68 -3.74 33.04
CA GLY A 117 -4.13 -2.56 33.72
C GLY A 117 -5.16 -1.56 34.24
N SER A 118 -6.45 -1.91 34.31
CA SER A 118 -7.43 -1.10 35.05
C SER A 118 -7.27 -1.27 36.56
N VAL A 119 -7.66 -0.25 37.33
CA VAL A 119 -7.56 -0.28 38.80
C VAL A 119 -8.51 -1.32 39.44
N LYS A 120 -9.66 -1.57 38.81
CA LYS A 120 -10.68 -2.50 39.29
C LYS A 120 -11.32 -3.24 38.13
N THR A 121 -11.78 -4.46 38.39
CA THR A 121 -12.54 -5.25 37.41
C THR A 121 -14.04 -4.98 37.55
N ASN A 122 -14.65 -4.46 36.48
CA ASN A 122 -16.10 -4.24 36.40
C ASN A 122 -16.82 -5.48 35.81
N PRO A 123 -18.18 -5.55 35.83
CA PRO A 123 -18.91 -6.68 35.27
C PRO A 123 -18.56 -6.97 33.80
N ARG A 124 -18.39 -5.91 32.98
CA ARG A 124 -18.00 -6.05 31.57
C ARG A 124 -16.61 -6.65 31.40
N GLY A 125 -15.66 -6.27 32.25
CA GLY A 125 -14.32 -6.86 32.31
C GLY A 125 -14.36 -8.34 32.66
N ARG A 126 -15.15 -8.73 33.66
CA ARG A 126 -15.33 -10.16 34.01
C ARG A 126 -15.90 -11.00 32.87
N GLN A 127 -16.86 -10.45 32.11
CA GLN A 127 -17.40 -11.13 30.93
C GLN A 127 -16.33 -11.37 29.86
N ILE A 128 -15.46 -10.38 29.62
CA ILE A 128 -14.36 -10.50 28.66
C ILE A 128 -13.29 -11.46 29.17
N GLU A 129 -12.92 -11.42 30.46
CA GLU A 129 -12.02 -12.40 31.09
C GLU A 129 -12.55 -13.82 30.92
N GLN A 130 -13.87 -14.02 31.09
CA GLN A 130 -14.50 -15.31 30.87
C GLN A 130 -14.40 -15.75 29.41
N VAL A 131 -14.64 -14.87 28.43
CA VAL A 131 -14.44 -15.19 26.99
C VAL A 131 -12.99 -15.59 26.72
N LEU A 132 -12.01 -14.89 27.28
CA LEU A 132 -10.59 -15.23 27.12
C LEU A 132 -10.29 -16.64 27.63
N SER A 133 -10.84 -16.98 28.79
CA SER A 133 -10.66 -18.29 29.42
C SER A 133 -11.38 -19.41 28.66
N ASP A 134 -12.67 -19.22 28.35
CA ASP A 134 -13.53 -20.23 27.74
C ASP A 134 -13.05 -20.61 26.33
N HIS A 135 -12.48 -19.65 25.59
CA HIS A 135 -11.99 -19.83 24.21
C HIS A 135 -10.47 -19.98 24.10
N CYS A 136 -9.75 -20.06 25.22
CA CYS A 136 -8.30 -20.16 25.27
C CYS A 136 -7.58 -19.07 24.44
N LEU A 137 -8.05 -17.83 24.52
CA LEU A 137 -7.49 -16.70 23.77
C LEU A 137 -6.43 -15.96 24.57
N CYS A 138 -5.47 -15.36 23.87
CA CYS A 138 -4.38 -14.61 24.48
C CYS A 138 -4.62 -13.10 24.37
N LEU A 139 -4.36 -12.37 25.45
CA LEU A 139 -4.43 -10.91 25.52
C LEU A 139 -3.06 -10.29 25.21
N LEU A 140 -3.00 -9.36 24.26
CA LEU A 140 -1.76 -8.71 23.81
C LEU A 140 -1.49 -7.37 24.51
N ASN A 141 -2.46 -6.82 25.24
CA ASN A 141 -2.33 -5.53 25.91
C ASN A 141 -1.20 -5.53 26.96
N ASN A 142 -0.40 -4.48 26.97
CA ASN A 142 0.78 -4.29 27.82
C ASN A 142 0.55 -3.25 28.96
N ASN A 143 -0.69 -3.07 29.39
CA ASN A 143 -1.13 -2.05 30.37
C ASN A 143 -0.94 -0.58 29.94
N GLU A 144 -0.51 -0.30 28.71
CA GLU A 144 -0.49 1.07 28.21
C GLU A 144 -1.91 1.61 28.04
N PRO A 145 -2.18 2.87 28.43
CA PRO A 145 -3.51 3.44 28.32
C PRO A 145 -3.89 3.72 26.87
N THR A 146 -5.07 3.28 26.47
CA THR A 146 -5.60 3.46 25.11
C THR A 146 -6.65 4.57 25.01
N TYR A 147 -7.06 5.16 26.14
CA TYR A 147 -8.07 6.21 26.21
C TYR A 147 -7.68 7.31 27.18
N PHE A 148 -7.94 8.56 26.80
CA PHE A 148 -7.80 9.75 27.63
C PHE A 148 -9.15 10.41 27.89
N HIS A 149 -9.60 10.36 29.14
CA HIS A 149 -10.83 11.01 29.57
C HIS A 149 -10.56 12.47 29.92
N GLU A 150 -10.83 13.38 28.97
CA GLU A 150 -10.54 14.82 29.13
C GLU A 150 -11.18 15.46 30.39
N PRO A 151 -12.44 15.17 30.77
CA PRO A 151 -13.08 15.80 31.92
C PRO A 151 -12.37 15.52 33.25
N THR A 152 -12.03 14.26 33.51
CA THR A 152 -11.33 13.84 34.75
C THR A 152 -9.82 13.87 34.60
N ARG A 153 -9.31 14.08 33.39
CA ARG A 153 -7.88 14.04 33.03
C ARG A 153 -7.23 12.69 33.37
N SER A 154 -8.00 11.61 33.32
CA SER A 154 -7.53 10.25 33.60
C SER A 154 -7.28 9.46 32.34
N PHE A 155 -6.48 8.39 32.48
CA PHE A 155 -6.12 7.48 31.42
C PHE A 155 -6.71 6.10 31.70
N HIS A 156 -7.23 5.43 30.68
CA HIS A 156 -7.87 4.13 30.78
C HIS A 156 -7.43 3.22 29.63
N THR A 157 -7.55 1.92 29.83
CA THR A 157 -7.31 0.89 28.80
C THR A 157 -8.65 0.25 28.47
N LEU A 158 -9.23 0.66 27.34
CA LEU A 158 -10.55 0.22 26.88
C LEU A 158 -10.47 -0.53 25.55
N ASP A 159 -9.42 -0.25 24.77
CA ASP A 159 -9.17 -0.88 23.49
C ASP A 159 -8.32 -2.13 23.71
N LEU A 160 -8.84 -3.29 23.34
CA LEU A 160 -8.17 -4.57 23.55
C LEU A 160 -7.76 -5.21 22.23
N ALA A 161 -6.65 -5.95 22.29
CA ALA A 161 -6.21 -6.85 21.24
C ALA A 161 -6.05 -8.26 21.79
N ILE A 162 -6.79 -9.18 21.18
CA ILE A 162 -6.93 -10.56 21.59
C ILE A 162 -6.59 -11.44 20.39
N CYS A 163 -5.86 -12.53 20.56
CA CYS A 163 -5.50 -13.42 19.46
C CYS A 163 -5.55 -14.90 19.84
N SER A 164 -5.58 -15.77 18.82
CA SER A 164 -5.32 -17.20 18.99
C SER A 164 -3.90 -17.44 19.53
N PRO A 165 -3.69 -18.47 20.36
CA PRO A 165 -2.36 -18.81 20.90
C PRO A 165 -1.28 -19.00 19.84
N SER A 166 -1.64 -19.51 18.66
CA SER A 166 -0.72 -19.71 17.54
C SER A 166 -0.17 -18.42 16.94
N LEU A 167 -0.82 -17.27 17.15
CA LEU A 167 -0.36 -15.97 16.66
C LEU A 167 0.39 -15.17 17.73
N PHE A 168 0.19 -15.49 19.00
CA PHE A 168 0.71 -14.70 20.13
C PHE A 168 2.23 -14.45 20.08
N PRO A 169 3.10 -15.43 19.77
CA PRO A 169 4.55 -15.21 19.74
C PRO A 169 5.02 -14.27 18.62
N ASN A 170 4.22 -14.12 17.57
CA ASN A 170 4.56 -13.36 16.38
C ASN A 170 3.86 -12.00 16.33
N LEU A 171 3.10 -11.63 17.37
CA LEU A 171 2.34 -10.39 17.40
C LEU A 171 2.87 -9.46 18.48
N ASN A 172 3.21 -8.24 18.08
CA ASN A 172 3.64 -7.18 18.97
C ASN A 172 2.59 -6.06 18.98
N LEU A 173 2.22 -5.63 20.19
CA LEU A 173 1.30 -4.51 20.40
C LEU A 173 2.05 -3.30 20.94
N SER A 174 1.77 -2.13 20.35
CA SER A 174 2.25 -0.84 20.84
C SER A 174 1.16 0.21 20.82
N VAL A 175 1.16 1.12 21.79
CA VAL A 175 0.20 2.22 21.84
C VAL A 175 0.89 3.53 21.46
N GLU A 176 0.30 4.26 20.52
CA GLU A 176 0.83 5.54 20.08
C GLU A 176 0.69 6.61 21.15
N LYS A 177 1.63 7.56 21.12
CA LYS A 177 1.71 8.61 22.16
C LYS A 177 0.85 9.84 21.85
N ASP A 178 0.36 9.96 20.62
CA ASP A 178 -0.45 11.08 20.14
C ASP A 178 -1.90 10.61 19.94
N LEU A 179 -2.85 11.46 20.33
CA LEU A 179 -4.29 11.19 20.22
C LEU A 179 -4.85 11.45 18.81
N TYR A 180 -4.09 12.12 17.93
CA TYR A 180 -4.52 12.44 16.57
C TYR A 180 -5.88 13.15 16.45
N ASN A 181 -6.26 13.93 17.45
CA ASN A 181 -7.56 14.61 17.60
C ASN A 181 -8.72 13.76 18.11
N SER A 182 -8.50 12.50 18.47
CA SER A 182 -9.42 11.70 19.29
C SER A 182 -9.17 11.91 20.79
N ASP A 183 -9.93 11.18 21.56
CA ASP A 183 -9.77 10.78 22.95
C ASP A 183 -9.12 9.39 23.10
N HIS A 184 -9.17 8.52 22.09
CA HIS A 184 -8.41 7.26 22.04
C HIS A 184 -7.00 7.42 21.46
N PHE A 185 -6.04 6.70 22.05
CA PHE A 185 -4.71 6.48 21.49
C PHE A 185 -4.76 5.36 20.46
N PRO A 186 -4.11 5.53 19.30
CA PRO A 186 -4.03 4.44 18.34
C PRO A 186 -3.29 3.23 18.92
N VAL A 187 -3.91 2.07 18.80
CA VAL A 187 -3.27 0.78 19.06
C VAL A 187 -2.70 0.27 17.74
N ILE A 188 -1.44 -0.16 17.77
CA ILE A 188 -0.70 -0.69 16.63
C ILE A 188 -0.42 -2.16 16.93
N LEU A 189 -0.91 -3.04 16.05
CA LEU A 189 -0.55 -4.45 16.04
C LEU A 189 0.41 -4.70 14.87
N SER A 190 1.60 -5.21 15.16
CA SER A 190 2.60 -5.60 14.17
C SER A 190 2.85 -7.09 14.24
N HIS A 191 3.08 -7.71 13.08
CA HIS A 191 3.42 -9.13 12.97
C HIS A 191 4.92 -9.27 12.71
N ASP A 192 5.62 -10.02 13.56
CA ASP A 192 7.00 -10.48 13.37
C ASP A 192 7.01 -11.60 12.33
N SER A 193 6.59 -11.28 11.12
CA SER A 193 6.98 -12.03 9.93
C SER A 193 8.30 -11.45 9.48
N ASP A 194 9.26 -12.35 9.27
CA ASP A 194 10.61 -12.13 8.79
C ASP A 194 10.78 -10.78 8.08
N THR A 195 11.74 -10.01 8.57
CA THR A 195 12.11 -8.65 8.14
C THR A 195 12.65 -8.59 6.71
N GLY A 196 12.27 -9.52 5.84
CA GLY A 196 12.26 -9.33 4.39
C GLY A 196 11.16 -8.37 3.96
N GLY A 197 11.06 -7.20 4.61
CA GLY A 197 10.26 -6.10 4.07
C GLY A 197 10.70 -5.92 2.63
N LYS A 198 9.78 -6.05 1.65
CA LYS A 198 10.08 -6.03 0.21
C LYS A 198 11.14 -4.97 -0.07
N THR A 199 12.40 -5.37 -0.16
CA THR A 199 13.48 -4.46 -0.50
C THR A 199 13.34 -4.27 -1.98
N PHE A 200 12.59 -3.24 -2.35
CA PHE A 200 12.58 -2.79 -3.72
C PHE A 200 14.03 -2.48 -4.08
N PRO A 201 14.59 -3.11 -5.13
CA PRO A 201 15.96 -2.84 -5.53
C PRO A 201 16.11 -1.33 -5.76
N PRO A 202 17.22 -0.73 -5.30
CA PRO A 202 17.40 0.70 -5.41
C PRO A 202 17.39 1.11 -6.89
N THR A 203 16.65 2.16 -7.20
CA THR A 203 16.44 2.61 -8.59
C THR A 203 17.30 3.83 -8.90
N TYR A 204 17.72 3.98 -10.15
CA TYR A 204 18.51 5.14 -10.59
C TYR A 204 17.69 6.43 -10.51
N SER A 205 18.27 7.47 -9.89
CA SER A 205 17.69 8.81 -9.84
C SER A 205 18.20 9.66 -11.01
N TYR A 206 17.52 9.58 -12.15
CA TYR A 206 17.91 10.33 -13.37
C TYR A 206 17.91 11.85 -13.21
N SER A 207 17.13 12.40 -12.27
CA SER A 207 17.16 13.84 -11.95
C SER A 207 18.43 14.29 -11.24
N ARG A 208 19.18 13.35 -10.65
CA ARG A 208 20.45 13.58 -9.94
C ARG A 208 21.66 13.02 -10.70
N ALA A 209 21.45 12.55 -11.93
CA ALA A 209 22.49 11.97 -12.75
C ALA A 209 23.51 13.02 -13.18
N ASP A 210 24.80 12.67 -13.10
CA ASP A 210 25.86 13.38 -13.79
C ASP A 210 25.99 12.80 -15.21
N TRP A 211 25.21 13.36 -16.13
CA TRP A 211 25.22 12.90 -17.52
C TRP A 211 26.55 13.16 -18.22
N ALA A 212 27.32 14.17 -17.80
CA ALA A 212 28.63 14.43 -18.38
C ALA A 212 29.60 13.30 -18.02
N LEU A 213 29.62 12.88 -16.77
CA LEU A 213 30.40 11.74 -16.31
C LEU A 213 29.93 10.43 -16.95
N PHE A 214 28.61 10.19 -17.02
CA PHE A 214 28.06 9.01 -17.70
C PHE A 214 28.56 8.92 -19.14
N THR A 215 28.47 10.03 -19.88
CA THR A 215 28.87 10.13 -21.29
C THR A 215 30.37 9.88 -21.49
N GLN A 216 31.21 10.27 -20.52
CA GLN A 216 32.65 10.02 -20.54
C GLN A 216 33.01 8.56 -20.23
N LEU A 217 32.25 7.88 -19.36
CA LEU A 217 32.53 6.52 -18.92
C LEU A 217 31.88 5.45 -19.81
N ALA A 218 30.75 5.76 -20.46
CA ALA A 218 30.01 4.86 -21.34
C ALA A 218 30.69 4.74 -22.72
N VAL A 219 31.95 4.30 -22.73
CA VAL A 219 32.77 4.09 -23.93
C VAL A 219 32.82 2.59 -24.23
N ILE A 220 32.27 2.22 -25.38
CA ILE A 220 32.23 0.88 -25.94
C ILE A 220 33.41 0.74 -26.93
N PRO A 221 34.45 -0.04 -26.61
CA PRO A 221 35.57 -0.27 -27.51
C PRO A 221 35.21 -1.22 -28.65
N ASP A 222 35.73 -0.94 -29.85
CA ASP A 222 35.59 -1.82 -31.04
C ASP A 222 36.03 -3.27 -30.80
N ALA A 223 36.95 -3.48 -29.85
CA ALA A 223 37.44 -4.80 -29.50
C ALA A 223 36.33 -5.74 -28.96
N MET A 224 35.26 -5.19 -28.35
CA MET A 224 34.14 -5.98 -27.81
C MET A 224 33.38 -6.73 -28.91
N PHE A 225 33.36 -6.17 -30.14
CA PHE A 225 32.70 -6.75 -31.30
C PHE A 225 33.57 -7.75 -32.07
N LYS A 226 34.80 -8.02 -31.59
CA LYS A 226 35.71 -9.02 -32.17
C LYS A 226 35.58 -10.40 -31.53
N THR A 227 34.70 -10.54 -30.54
CA THR A 227 34.42 -11.82 -29.87
C THR A 227 33.63 -12.75 -30.82
N GLU A 228 33.88 -14.07 -30.75
CA GLU A 228 33.22 -15.05 -31.64
C GLU A 228 31.73 -15.26 -31.34
N ARG A 229 31.25 -14.80 -30.17
CA ARG A 229 29.87 -15.02 -29.70
C ARG A 229 29.17 -13.70 -29.40
N VAL A 230 28.02 -13.50 -30.06
CA VAL A 230 27.15 -12.33 -29.89
C VAL A 230 26.73 -12.13 -28.43
N ASP A 231 26.41 -13.21 -27.72
CA ASP A 231 25.99 -13.14 -26.31
C ASP A 231 27.07 -12.51 -25.41
N THR A 232 28.35 -12.80 -25.70
CA THR A 232 29.48 -12.25 -24.96
C THR A 232 29.64 -10.76 -25.24
N ALA A 233 29.57 -10.34 -26.50
CA ALA A 233 29.61 -8.93 -26.88
C ALA A 233 28.48 -8.12 -26.20
N VAL A 234 27.25 -8.65 -26.19
CA VAL A 234 26.10 -8.01 -25.53
C VAL A 234 26.30 -7.88 -24.03
N GLN A 235 26.84 -8.91 -23.37
CA GLN A 235 27.12 -8.86 -21.94
C GLN A 235 28.21 -7.84 -21.61
N GLU A 236 29.27 -7.75 -22.42
CA GLU A 236 30.34 -6.77 -22.24
C GLU A 236 29.83 -5.33 -22.39
N VAL A 237 29.06 -5.05 -23.43
CA VAL A 237 28.41 -3.74 -23.63
C VAL A 237 27.49 -3.41 -22.45
N THR A 238 26.67 -4.36 -22.02
CA THR A 238 25.78 -4.18 -20.85
C THR A 238 26.58 -3.82 -19.59
N ASN A 239 27.68 -4.54 -19.33
CA ASN A 239 28.52 -4.29 -18.16
C ASN A 239 29.15 -2.89 -18.18
N VAL A 240 29.62 -2.42 -19.34
CA VAL A 240 30.15 -1.06 -19.50
C VAL A 240 29.09 -0.01 -19.16
N LEU A 241 27.89 -0.16 -19.73
CA LEU A 241 26.80 0.79 -19.54
C LEU A 241 26.31 0.83 -18.09
N ILE A 242 26.20 -0.34 -17.45
CA ILE A 242 25.79 -0.43 -16.04
C ILE A 242 26.89 0.12 -15.13
N ALA A 243 28.18 -0.17 -15.37
CA ALA A 243 29.28 0.36 -14.58
C ALA A 243 29.37 1.90 -14.69
N ALA A 244 29.19 2.44 -15.91
CA ALA A 244 29.11 3.88 -16.11
C ALA A 244 27.92 4.49 -15.35
N ALA A 245 26.74 3.86 -15.42
CA ALA A 245 25.56 4.30 -14.68
C ALA A 245 25.75 4.24 -13.15
N ASP A 246 26.36 3.20 -12.62
CA ASP A 246 26.62 3.04 -11.18
C ASP A 246 27.52 4.15 -10.62
N LEU A 247 28.49 4.61 -11.41
CA LEU A 247 29.42 5.67 -11.02
C LEU A 247 28.85 7.09 -11.18
N SER A 248 27.90 7.27 -12.10
CA SER A 248 27.41 8.59 -12.51
C SER A 248 25.98 8.91 -12.11
N ILE A 249 25.18 7.90 -11.76
CA ILE A 249 23.76 8.04 -11.47
C ILE A 249 23.49 7.54 -10.05
N PRO A 250 23.22 8.43 -9.09
CA PRO A 250 22.90 8.02 -7.73
C PRO A 250 21.68 7.10 -7.69
N LYS A 251 21.83 5.95 -7.05
CA LYS A 251 20.68 5.08 -6.75
C LYS A 251 19.95 5.59 -5.50
N VAL A 252 18.63 5.59 -5.56
CA VAL A 252 17.76 5.87 -4.42
C VAL A 252 17.12 4.59 -3.96
N SER A 253 17.25 4.29 -2.66
CA SER A 253 16.43 3.28 -2.02
C SER A 253 14.98 3.73 -2.13
N SER A 254 14.17 2.95 -2.82
CA SER A 254 12.72 3.04 -2.82
C SER A 254 12.23 2.76 -1.39
N HIS A 255 12.24 3.80 -0.57
CA HIS A 255 11.40 3.82 0.61
C HIS A 255 9.97 3.61 0.09
N SER A 256 9.18 2.78 0.78
CA SER A 256 7.74 2.71 0.57
C SER A 256 7.25 4.14 0.38
N PHE A 257 6.78 4.48 -0.83
CA PHE A 257 6.36 5.84 -1.16
C PHE A 257 5.50 6.33 -0.01
N GLN A 258 6.02 7.24 0.83
CA GLN A 258 5.19 7.89 1.83
C GLN A 258 4.06 8.51 1.02
N ARG A 259 2.83 8.04 1.22
CA ARG A 259 1.66 8.50 0.46
C ARG A 259 1.70 10.02 0.49
N TYR A 260 2.09 10.61 -0.64
CA TYR A 260 2.46 12.01 -0.71
C TYR A 260 1.17 12.79 -0.47
N LYS A 261 1.06 13.43 0.69
CA LYS A 261 -0.09 14.28 1.02
C LYS A 261 0.14 15.62 0.31
N PRO A 262 -0.54 15.92 -0.81
CA PRO A 262 -0.24 17.12 -1.60
C PRO A 262 -0.51 18.43 -0.86
N TRP A 263 -1.29 18.36 0.22
CA TRP A 263 -1.60 19.47 1.11
C TRP A 263 -0.67 19.60 2.32
N TRP A 264 0.26 18.65 2.54
CA TRP A 264 1.18 18.73 3.67
C TRP A 264 2.37 19.62 3.31
N ASN A 265 2.49 20.75 4.01
CA ASN A 265 3.55 21.73 3.81
C ASN A 265 4.28 22.06 5.13
N THR A 266 5.26 22.96 5.04
CA THR A 266 6.06 23.43 6.19
C THR A 266 5.20 24.01 7.32
N ASP A 267 4.12 24.73 6.98
CA ASP A 267 3.20 25.28 7.98
C ASP A 267 2.47 24.17 8.75
N CYS A 268 1.97 23.16 8.04
CA CYS A 268 1.37 21.97 8.66
C CYS A 268 2.38 21.28 9.58
N GLN A 269 3.63 21.10 9.11
CA GLN A 269 4.67 20.45 9.90
C GLN A 269 5.01 21.24 11.16
N THR A 270 5.11 22.57 11.06
CA THR A 270 5.44 23.46 12.18
C THR A 270 4.31 23.47 13.22
N ALA A 271 3.07 23.66 12.77
CA ALA A 271 1.91 23.64 13.66
C ALA A 271 1.74 22.28 14.36
N TYR A 272 1.99 21.18 13.64
CA TYR A 272 1.95 19.82 14.19
C TYR A 272 3.06 19.58 15.23
N LYS A 273 4.31 19.98 14.94
CA LYS A 273 5.42 19.90 15.90
C LYS A 273 5.12 20.66 17.19
N ASN A 274 4.56 21.87 17.10
CA ASN A 274 4.18 22.65 18.27
C ASN A 274 3.06 21.99 19.09
N GLN A 275 2.03 21.47 18.41
CA GLN A 275 0.96 20.71 19.06
C GLN A 275 1.52 19.51 19.84
N ARG A 276 2.41 18.72 19.23
CA ARG A 276 3.04 17.56 19.89
C ARG A 276 3.90 17.94 21.08
N LYS A 277 4.67 19.04 20.97
CA LYS A 277 5.48 19.57 22.07
C LYS A 277 4.60 19.88 23.29
N LEU A 278 3.53 20.65 23.09
CA LEU A 278 2.63 21.06 24.17
C LEU A 278 1.81 19.89 24.73
N TRP A 279 1.45 18.91 23.90
CA TRP A 279 0.87 17.65 24.36
C TRP A 279 1.81 16.90 25.31
N GLY A 280 3.09 16.77 24.93
CA GLY A 280 4.10 16.11 25.76
C GLY A 280 4.31 16.80 27.11
N ILE A 281 4.24 18.13 27.16
CA ILE A 281 4.31 18.91 28.39
C ILE A 281 3.08 18.66 29.26
N PHE A 282 1.87 18.80 28.70
CA PHE A 282 0.62 18.57 29.43
C PHE A 282 0.54 17.15 30.02
N ARG A 283 0.99 16.14 29.28
CA ARG A 283 0.96 14.75 29.76
C ARG A 283 1.88 14.51 30.95
N ARG A 284 3.02 15.20 31.02
CA ARG A 284 3.94 15.12 32.17
C ARG A 284 3.45 15.97 33.35
N TYR A 285 2.83 17.10 33.05
CA TYR A 285 2.42 18.11 34.03
C TYR A 285 0.97 18.57 33.73
N PRO A 286 -0.06 17.88 34.25
CA PRO A 286 -1.46 18.08 33.87
C PRO A 286 -2.12 19.30 34.52
N THR A 287 -1.45 20.45 34.48
CA THR A 287 -1.95 21.73 34.99
C THR A 287 -2.98 22.34 34.03
N THR A 288 -3.85 23.21 34.54
CA THR A 288 -4.85 23.92 33.73
C THR A 288 -4.20 24.81 32.67
N GLU A 289 -3.07 25.42 32.98
CA GLU A 289 -2.30 26.23 32.03
C GLU A 289 -1.78 25.39 30.85
N ASN A 290 -1.17 24.23 31.14
CA ASN A 290 -0.67 23.33 30.11
C ASN A 290 -1.81 22.77 29.24
N LEU A 291 -2.97 22.50 29.83
CA LEU A 291 -4.16 22.10 29.09
C LEU A 291 -4.64 23.20 28.13
N LEU A 292 -4.70 24.46 28.60
CA LEU A 292 -5.08 25.60 27.76
C LEU A 292 -4.08 25.83 26.62
N ALA A 293 -2.77 25.74 26.90
CA ALA A 293 -1.73 25.87 25.90
C ALA A 293 -1.84 24.78 24.82
N PHE A 294 -2.03 23.52 25.23
CA PHE A 294 -2.28 22.41 24.31
C PHE A 294 -3.56 22.61 23.47
N LYS A 295 -4.68 23.04 24.09
CA LYS A 295 -5.93 23.32 23.38
C LYS A 295 -5.77 24.40 22.31
N LYS A 296 -5.07 25.50 22.62
CA LYS A 296 -4.74 26.56 21.66
C LYS A 296 -3.93 26.03 20.49
N ALA A 297 -2.88 25.23 20.77
CA ALA A 297 -2.05 24.65 19.72
C ALA A 297 -2.80 23.63 18.85
N LYS A 298 -3.65 22.79 19.46
CA LYS A 298 -4.54 21.84 18.77
C LYS A 298 -5.51 22.57 17.83
N ALA A 299 -6.12 23.67 18.28
CA ALA A 299 -7.00 24.50 17.46
C ALA A 299 -6.24 25.13 16.27
N ASN A 300 -5.04 25.66 16.49
CA ASN A 300 -4.21 26.23 15.42
C ASN A 300 -3.78 25.16 14.40
N ALA A 301 -3.31 24.00 14.84
CA ALA A 301 -2.94 22.91 13.95
C ALA A 301 -4.12 22.43 13.08
N ARG A 302 -5.33 22.33 13.67
CA ARG A 302 -6.57 22.03 12.93
C ARG A 302 -6.89 23.10 11.87
N ARG A 303 -6.74 24.39 12.21
CA ARG A 303 -6.96 25.51 11.28
C ARG A 303 -5.99 25.45 10.10
N VAL A 304 -4.68 25.35 10.37
CA VAL A 304 -3.62 25.29 9.35
C VAL A 304 -3.84 24.08 8.44
N LYS A 305 -4.13 22.90 9.00
CA LYS A 305 -4.43 21.69 8.21
C LYS A 305 -5.61 21.92 7.24
N ARG A 306 -6.74 22.46 7.73
CA ARG A 306 -7.92 22.73 6.89
C ARG A 306 -7.61 23.73 5.78
N GLN A 307 -6.84 24.78 6.09
CA GLN A 307 -6.44 25.78 5.11
C GLN A 307 -5.54 25.18 4.02
N SER A 308 -4.52 24.40 4.39
CA SER A 308 -3.62 23.76 3.42
C SER A 308 -4.36 22.73 2.55
N GLN A 309 -5.30 21.97 3.13
CA GLN A 309 -6.17 21.06 2.37
C GLN A 309 -7.02 21.81 1.35
N LYS A 310 -7.69 22.89 1.77
CA LYS A 310 -8.48 23.75 0.88
C LYS A 310 -7.62 24.31 -0.26
N GLN A 311 -6.44 24.86 0.05
CA GLN A 311 -5.58 25.46 -0.96
C GLN A 311 -5.03 24.43 -1.94
N SER A 312 -4.67 23.24 -1.46
CA SER A 312 -4.25 22.12 -2.31
C SER A 312 -5.38 21.69 -3.25
N TRP A 313 -6.61 21.64 -2.75
CA TRP A 313 -7.78 21.29 -3.57
C TRP A 313 -8.04 22.34 -4.65
N ILE A 314 -7.99 23.63 -4.30
CA ILE A 314 -8.11 24.73 -5.25
C ILE A 314 -7.06 24.58 -6.35
N ARG A 315 -5.78 24.41 -5.99
CA ARG A 315 -4.69 24.20 -6.97
C ARG A 315 -4.94 22.98 -7.88
N TYR A 316 -5.43 21.88 -7.32
CA TYR A 316 -5.69 20.65 -8.08
C TYR A 316 -6.82 20.80 -9.11
N VAL A 317 -7.88 21.52 -8.76
CA VAL A 317 -8.99 21.83 -9.66
C VAL A 317 -8.59 22.89 -10.68
N SER A 318 -7.87 23.94 -10.25
CA SER A 318 -7.35 24.99 -11.14
C SER A 318 -6.33 24.49 -12.16
N SER A 319 -5.76 23.30 -11.97
CA SER A 319 -4.87 22.68 -12.96
C SER A 319 -5.64 22.12 -14.18
N LEU A 320 -6.97 22.14 -14.18
CA LEU A 320 -7.79 21.76 -15.33
C LEU A 320 -7.90 22.95 -16.27
N THR A 321 -7.27 22.82 -17.44
CA THR A 321 -7.29 23.82 -18.52
C THR A 321 -8.08 23.29 -19.72
N SER A 322 -8.40 24.16 -20.68
CA SER A 322 -9.02 23.78 -21.96
C SER A 322 -8.19 22.77 -22.77
N SER A 323 -6.88 22.70 -22.53
CA SER A 323 -5.96 21.74 -23.16
C SER A 323 -5.90 20.37 -22.45
N THR A 324 -6.63 20.17 -21.35
CA THR A 324 -6.62 18.90 -20.61
C THR A 324 -7.40 17.83 -21.37
N SER A 325 -6.78 16.67 -21.60
CA SER A 325 -7.44 15.55 -22.29
C SER A 325 -8.67 15.02 -21.52
N SER A 326 -9.69 14.53 -22.23
CA SER A 326 -10.89 13.93 -21.64
C SER A 326 -10.56 12.80 -20.65
N LYS A 327 -9.54 11.99 -20.94
CA LYS A 327 -9.07 10.90 -20.06
C LYS A 327 -8.59 11.45 -18.71
N GLN A 328 -7.77 12.50 -18.73
CA GLN A 328 -7.25 13.11 -17.50
C GLN A 328 -8.34 13.86 -16.72
N LEU A 329 -9.25 14.54 -17.43
CA LEU A 329 -10.41 15.19 -16.82
C LEU A 329 -11.27 14.17 -16.07
N TRP A 330 -11.68 13.09 -16.74
CA TRP A 330 -12.50 12.05 -16.12
C TRP A 330 -11.78 11.31 -14.99
N LYS A 331 -10.44 11.13 -15.07
CA LYS A 331 -9.65 10.62 -13.95
C LYS A 331 -9.76 11.54 -12.73
N LYS A 332 -9.59 12.86 -12.92
CA LYS A 332 -9.70 13.85 -11.83
C LYS A 332 -11.12 13.94 -11.26
N VAL A 333 -12.15 13.88 -12.10
CA VAL A 333 -13.57 13.88 -11.67
C VAL A 333 -13.90 12.62 -10.87
N LYS A 334 -13.49 11.43 -11.34
CA LYS A 334 -13.68 10.17 -10.60
C LYS A 334 -12.97 10.21 -9.25
N ALA A 335 -11.75 10.75 -9.18
CA ALA A 335 -11.03 10.96 -7.93
C ALA A 335 -11.75 11.94 -6.99
N ALA A 336 -12.28 13.04 -7.52
CA ALA A 336 -13.06 14.02 -6.74
C ALA A 336 -14.32 13.41 -6.12
N ASN A 337 -15.01 12.54 -6.88
CA ASN A 337 -16.22 11.86 -6.43
C ASN A 337 -15.93 10.63 -5.55
N GLY A 338 -14.65 10.30 -5.29
CA GLY A 338 -14.26 9.11 -4.53
C GLY A 338 -14.64 7.79 -5.22
N ILE A 339 -14.83 7.83 -6.54
CA ILE A 339 -15.11 6.66 -7.41
C ILE A 339 -13.80 6.11 -8.00
N TYR A 340 -12.68 6.80 -7.74
CA TYR A 340 -11.37 6.31 -8.14
C TYR A 340 -11.06 5.01 -7.39
N ARG A 341 -10.91 3.94 -8.17
CA ARG A 341 -10.41 2.66 -7.70
C ARG A 341 -8.94 2.58 -8.08
N GLU A 342 -8.07 2.52 -7.07
CA GLU A 342 -6.72 2.03 -7.29
C GLU A 342 -6.81 0.56 -7.71
N PHE A 343 -5.88 0.14 -8.57
CA PHE A 343 -5.83 -1.23 -9.04
C PHE A 343 -5.47 -2.14 -7.86
N SER A 344 -6.41 -2.97 -7.42
CA SER A 344 -6.12 -4.08 -6.50
C SER A 344 -5.63 -5.27 -7.31
N PHE A 345 -4.60 -5.96 -6.83
CA PHE A 345 -4.24 -7.25 -7.40
C PHE A 345 -5.42 -8.22 -7.19
N PRO A 346 -6.00 -8.77 -8.28
CA PRO A 346 -7.14 -9.67 -8.16
C PRO A 346 -6.68 -11.00 -7.53
N ILE A 347 -7.42 -11.47 -6.54
CA ILE A 347 -7.36 -12.86 -6.10
C ILE A 347 -7.89 -13.72 -7.26
N LEU A 348 -7.09 -14.65 -7.74
CA LEU A 348 -7.54 -15.59 -8.76
C LEU A 348 -8.20 -16.80 -8.09
N GLN A 349 -9.42 -17.10 -8.51
CA GLN A 349 -10.12 -18.32 -8.12
C GLN A 349 -10.13 -19.27 -9.32
N THR A 350 -9.51 -20.43 -9.16
CA THR A 350 -9.77 -21.59 -10.02
C THR A 350 -10.69 -22.54 -9.28
N SER A 351 -11.28 -23.51 -9.98
CA SER A 351 -12.44 -24.31 -9.57
C SER A 351 -12.47 -24.81 -8.12
N ASN A 352 -11.32 -24.97 -7.45
CA ASN A 352 -11.22 -25.28 -6.01
C ASN A 352 -10.06 -24.57 -5.26
N LEU A 353 -9.32 -23.65 -5.89
CA LEU A 353 -8.11 -23.04 -5.29
C LEU A 353 -8.13 -21.52 -5.41
N VAL A 354 -7.70 -20.86 -4.34
CA VAL A 354 -7.60 -19.40 -4.22
C VAL A 354 -6.13 -19.01 -4.22
N PHE A 355 -5.70 -18.26 -5.23
CA PHE A 355 -4.32 -17.80 -5.38
C PHE A 355 -4.20 -16.33 -5.01
N SER A 356 -3.27 -16.02 -4.11
CA SER A 356 -3.09 -14.69 -3.52
C SER A 356 -1.66 -14.16 -3.67
N SER A 357 -0.67 -15.01 -3.99
CA SER A 357 0.70 -14.56 -4.21
C SER A 357 0.86 -13.90 -5.60
N PRO A 358 1.52 -12.73 -5.72
CA PRO A 358 1.79 -12.10 -7.01
C PRO A 358 2.51 -13.02 -8.01
N ASP A 359 3.47 -13.82 -7.53
CA ASP A 359 4.23 -14.75 -8.37
C ASP A 359 3.34 -15.88 -8.89
N GLU A 360 2.50 -16.46 -8.04
CA GLU A 360 1.53 -17.48 -8.43
C GLU A 360 0.50 -16.92 -9.42
N ILE A 361 -0.03 -15.72 -9.14
CA ILE A 361 -0.98 -15.03 -10.02
C ILE A 361 -0.33 -14.78 -11.39
N ALA A 362 0.93 -14.30 -11.42
CA ALA A 362 1.66 -14.06 -12.66
C ALA A 362 1.87 -15.35 -13.46
N ASN A 363 2.26 -16.43 -12.80
CA ASN A 363 2.45 -17.74 -13.43
C ASN A 363 1.12 -18.28 -14.00
N ILE A 364 0.02 -18.21 -13.24
CA ILE A 364 -1.31 -18.65 -13.70
C ILE A 364 -1.77 -17.83 -14.91
N LEU A 365 -1.57 -16.51 -14.88
CA LEU A 365 -1.86 -15.66 -16.03
C LEU A 365 -1.01 -16.09 -17.24
N GLY A 366 0.29 -16.34 -17.03
CA GLY A 366 1.20 -16.84 -18.06
C GLY A 366 0.73 -18.15 -18.67
N GLU A 367 0.43 -19.16 -17.85
CA GLU A 367 -0.10 -20.46 -18.27
C GLU A 367 -1.45 -20.31 -18.99
N THR A 368 -2.33 -19.42 -18.51
CA THR A 368 -3.62 -19.15 -19.15
C THR A 368 -3.41 -18.53 -20.53
N PHE A 369 -2.55 -17.52 -20.66
CA PHE A 369 -2.24 -16.91 -21.95
C PHE A 369 -1.54 -17.87 -22.89
N GLN A 370 -0.64 -18.72 -22.38
CA GLN A 370 0.00 -19.78 -23.16
C GLN A 370 -1.03 -20.78 -23.67
N SER A 371 -1.96 -21.21 -22.80
CA SER A 371 -3.00 -22.17 -23.18
C SER A 371 -3.93 -21.58 -24.25
N VAL A 372 -4.42 -20.36 -24.07
CA VAL A 372 -5.31 -19.66 -25.03
C VAL A 372 -4.60 -19.35 -26.36
N SER A 373 -3.30 -19.07 -26.31
CA SER A 373 -2.48 -18.82 -27.50
C SER A 373 -1.91 -20.09 -28.11
N SER A 374 -2.18 -21.25 -27.51
CA SER A 374 -1.65 -22.52 -27.98
C SER A 374 -2.31 -22.92 -29.29
N THR A 375 -1.59 -23.71 -30.08
CA THR A 375 -2.14 -24.27 -31.32
C THR A 375 -3.41 -25.09 -31.04
N ALA A 376 -3.50 -25.74 -29.88
CA ALA A 376 -4.68 -26.52 -29.46
C ALA A 376 -5.96 -25.69 -29.28
N SER A 377 -5.85 -24.37 -29.10
CA SER A 377 -7.01 -23.48 -28.96
C SER A 377 -7.65 -23.08 -30.29
N TYR A 378 -7.01 -23.34 -31.43
CA TYR A 378 -7.59 -23.07 -32.73
C TYR A 378 -8.55 -24.17 -33.17
N ASN A 379 -9.57 -23.78 -33.95
CA ASN A 379 -10.48 -24.76 -34.55
C ASN A 379 -9.76 -25.65 -35.58
N SER A 380 -10.31 -26.84 -35.82
CA SER A 380 -9.73 -27.85 -36.71
C SER A 380 -9.49 -27.35 -38.15
N ARG A 381 -10.38 -26.48 -38.67
CA ARG A 381 -10.23 -25.89 -40.00
C ARG A 381 -9.00 -24.99 -40.09
N PHE A 382 -8.77 -24.12 -39.10
CA PHE A 382 -7.59 -23.27 -39.06
C PHE A 382 -6.29 -24.08 -38.90
N LEU A 383 -6.34 -25.16 -38.12
CA LEU A 383 -5.19 -26.06 -37.94
C LEU A 383 -4.75 -26.75 -39.24
N GLU A 384 -5.69 -27.11 -40.10
CA GLU A 384 -5.37 -27.63 -41.44
C GLU A 384 -4.71 -26.55 -42.30
N ILE A 385 -5.26 -25.34 -42.32
CA ILE A 385 -4.68 -24.19 -43.06
C ILE A 385 -3.25 -23.89 -42.56
N LYS A 386 -3.05 -23.82 -41.25
CA LYS A 386 -1.74 -23.61 -40.62
C LYS A 386 -0.74 -24.68 -41.04
N ARG A 387 -1.11 -25.97 -40.93
CA ARG A 387 -0.23 -27.09 -41.35
C ARG A 387 0.11 -27.04 -42.83
N GLN A 388 -0.82 -26.64 -43.69
CA GLN A 388 -0.55 -26.48 -45.12
C GLN A 388 0.37 -25.29 -45.40
N ALA A 389 0.15 -24.15 -44.73
CA ALA A 389 1.00 -22.98 -44.87
C ALA A 389 2.43 -23.25 -44.37
N GLU A 390 2.59 -23.88 -43.21
CA GLU A 390 3.89 -24.22 -42.60
C GLU A 390 4.68 -25.28 -43.37
N ARG A 391 4.02 -26.07 -44.23
CA ARG A 391 4.70 -26.98 -45.19
C ARG A 391 5.43 -26.22 -46.29
N THR A 392 5.05 -24.97 -46.55
CA THR A 392 5.72 -24.14 -47.55
C THR A 392 6.91 -23.47 -46.88
N PRO A 393 8.15 -23.84 -47.21
CA PRO A 393 9.33 -23.22 -46.60
C PRO A 393 9.38 -21.73 -46.97
N VAL A 394 9.74 -20.89 -46.00
CA VAL A 394 9.94 -19.46 -46.25
C VAL A 394 11.20 -19.29 -47.10
N ASN A 395 11.05 -18.73 -48.29
CA ASN A 395 12.18 -18.47 -49.18
C ASN A 395 12.79 -17.10 -48.87
N PHE A 396 13.92 -17.10 -48.16
CA PHE A 396 14.71 -15.89 -47.90
C PHE A 396 15.64 -15.50 -49.05
N SER A 397 15.69 -16.27 -50.15
CA SER A 397 16.62 -16.10 -51.29
C SER A 397 16.09 -15.11 -52.34
N THR A 398 15.37 -14.08 -51.90
CA THR A 398 14.87 -13.04 -52.81
C THR A 398 15.99 -12.12 -53.24
N ARG A 399 16.09 -11.85 -54.55
CA ARG A 399 16.98 -10.81 -55.10
C ARG A 399 16.32 -9.43 -55.13
N SER A 400 15.04 -9.36 -54.75
CA SER A 400 14.31 -8.11 -54.66
C SER A 400 14.77 -7.35 -53.44
N PHE A 401 15.14 -6.09 -53.65
CA PHE A 401 15.40 -5.18 -52.55
C PHE A 401 14.08 -4.81 -51.88
N PHE A 402 14.01 -5.06 -50.57
CA PHE A 402 12.89 -4.64 -49.74
C PHE A 402 13.36 -3.58 -48.74
N PRO A 403 12.70 -2.41 -48.68
CA PRO A 403 13.13 -1.32 -47.78
C PRO A 403 13.21 -1.69 -46.29
N TYR A 404 12.44 -2.68 -45.84
CA TYR A 404 12.48 -3.17 -44.44
C TYR A 404 13.68 -4.08 -44.15
N ASN A 405 14.43 -4.50 -45.17
CA ASN A 405 15.69 -5.24 -45.02
C ASN A 405 16.93 -4.32 -45.07
N CYS A 406 16.74 -3.01 -45.18
CA CYS A 406 17.82 -2.05 -45.07
C CYS A 406 18.43 -2.07 -43.66
N ASN A 407 19.72 -1.72 -43.57
CA ASN A 407 20.37 -1.50 -42.29
C ASN A 407 19.65 -0.41 -41.51
N PHE A 408 19.42 -0.67 -40.22
CA PHE A 408 18.85 0.31 -39.31
C PHE A 408 19.79 1.51 -39.18
N THR A 409 19.24 2.72 -39.32
CA THR A 409 20.04 3.94 -39.38
C THR A 409 20.12 4.65 -38.03
N MET A 410 21.17 5.45 -37.83
CA MET A 410 21.32 6.31 -36.65
C MET A 410 20.14 7.27 -36.47
N THR A 411 19.55 7.73 -37.56
CA THR A 411 18.36 8.60 -37.54
C THR A 411 17.14 7.87 -37.01
N GLU A 412 16.94 6.61 -37.43
CA GLU A 412 15.85 5.77 -36.93
C GLU A 412 16.05 5.42 -35.45
N LEU A 413 17.27 5.08 -35.03
CA LEU A 413 17.61 4.84 -33.63
C LEU A 413 17.29 6.06 -32.76
N LYS A 414 17.77 7.25 -33.15
CA LYS A 414 17.49 8.49 -32.41
C LYS A 414 16.00 8.80 -32.37
N LYS A 415 15.29 8.62 -33.48
CA LYS A 415 13.83 8.83 -33.55
C LYS A 415 13.09 7.86 -32.62
N ALA A 416 13.48 6.59 -32.60
CA ALA A 416 12.91 5.57 -31.72
C ALA A 416 13.16 5.92 -30.24
N LEU A 417 14.37 6.33 -29.88
CA LEU A 417 14.72 6.73 -28.51
C LEU A 417 13.98 7.99 -28.03
N VAL A 418 13.73 8.95 -28.92
CA VAL A 418 12.96 10.17 -28.59
C VAL A 418 11.48 9.85 -28.37
N GLN A 419 10.93 8.90 -29.12
CA GLN A 419 9.53 8.47 -28.98
C GLN A 419 9.32 7.49 -27.82
N ALA A 420 10.38 6.80 -27.38
CA ALA A 420 10.31 5.86 -26.27
C ALA A 420 10.01 6.56 -24.94
N HIS A 421 9.05 6.00 -24.21
CA HIS A 421 8.79 6.39 -22.83
C HIS A 421 9.78 5.73 -21.88
N ASN A 422 10.05 6.36 -20.73
CA ASN A 422 10.86 5.77 -19.67
C ASN A 422 10.08 4.67 -18.95
N THR A 423 10.05 3.48 -19.54
CA THR A 423 9.50 2.26 -18.96
C THR A 423 10.54 1.55 -18.09
N SER A 424 10.12 0.51 -17.36
CA SER A 424 11.02 -0.35 -16.61
C SER A 424 12.04 -1.00 -17.56
N PRO A 425 13.32 -1.10 -17.15
CA PRO A 425 14.34 -1.76 -17.96
C PRO A 425 14.02 -3.24 -18.12
N GLY A 426 14.61 -3.85 -19.16
CA GLY A 426 14.61 -5.30 -19.31
C GLY A 426 15.50 -5.98 -18.25
N PRO A 427 15.72 -7.30 -18.38
CA PRO A 427 16.62 -8.06 -17.50
C PRO A 427 18.07 -7.53 -17.47
N ASP A 428 18.48 -6.78 -18.51
CA ASP A 428 19.79 -6.14 -18.64
C ASP A 428 19.96 -4.88 -17.75
N GLY A 429 18.87 -4.33 -17.21
CA GLY A 429 18.90 -3.12 -16.39
C GLY A 429 19.13 -1.81 -17.16
N ILE A 430 19.24 -1.86 -18.49
CA ILE A 430 19.51 -0.68 -19.33
C ILE A 430 18.20 0.06 -19.61
N THR A 431 18.21 1.39 -19.44
CA THR A 431 17.04 2.21 -19.75
C THR A 431 17.22 3.05 -21.01
N TYR A 432 16.11 3.41 -21.65
CA TYR A 432 16.09 4.39 -22.74
C TYR A 432 16.67 5.76 -22.33
N THR A 433 16.69 6.10 -21.04
CA THR A 433 17.35 7.35 -20.60
C THR A 433 18.86 7.23 -20.74
N MET A 434 19.45 6.11 -20.33
CA MET A 434 20.89 5.86 -20.50
C MET A 434 21.29 5.91 -21.97
N LEU A 435 20.53 5.23 -22.84
CA LEU A 435 20.81 5.20 -24.28
C LEU A 435 20.72 6.58 -24.95
N ARG A 436 19.81 7.45 -24.49
CA ARG A 436 19.70 8.84 -25.00
C ARG A 436 20.89 9.72 -24.64
N HIS A 437 21.65 9.35 -23.61
CA HIS A 437 22.84 10.08 -23.16
C HIS A 437 24.15 9.43 -23.63
N LEU A 438 24.10 8.47 -24.57
CA LEU A 438 25.31 7.97 -25.22
C LEU A 438 25.87 8.99 -26.21
N ASN A 439 27.20 9.05 -26.25
CA ASN A 439 27.92 9.81 -27.27
C ASN A 439 27.58 9.28 -28.68
N PRO A 440 27.49 10.13 -29.73
CA PRO A 440 27.10 9.68 -31.07
C PRO A 440 27.96 8.52 -31.65
N PRO A 441 29.30 8.49 -31.45
CA PRO A 441 30.12 7.33 -31.84
C PRO A 441 29.72 6.05 -31.10
N GLN A 442 29.42 6.18 -29.80
CA GLN A 442 29.04 5.06 -28.95
C GLN A 442 27.66 4.51 -29.30
N GLY A 443 26.73 5.40 -29.66
CA GLY A 443 25.43 5.00 -30.19
C GLY A 443 25.52 4.26 -31.53
N ALA A 444 26.58 4.47 -32.32
CA ALA A 444 26.75 3.79 -33.60
C ALA A 444 27.07 2.30 -33.43
N HIS A 445 27.66 1.91 -32.30
CA HIS A 445 27.89 0.51 -31.94
C HIS A 445 26.60 -0.26 -31.58
N LEU A 446 25.45 0.43 -31.50
CA LEU A 446 24.15 -0.20 -31.28
C LEU A 446 23.40 -0.50 -32.59
N LEU A 447 23.97 -0.14 -33.75
CA LEU A 447 23.49 -0.47 -35.09
C LEU A 447 24.28 -1.66 -35.63
#